data_AF-A0A2V9ZQT3-F1
#
_entry.id   AF-A0A2V9ZQT3-F1
#
_cell.length_a   1.000
_cell.length_b   1.000
_cell.length_c   1.000
_cell.angle_alpha   90.00
_cell.angle_beta   90.00
_cell.angle_gamma   90.00
#
_symmetry.space_group_name_H-M   'P 1'
#
loop_
_entity.id
_entity.type
_entity.pdbx_description
1 polymer ?
#
loop_
_entity_poly.entity_id
_entity_poly.type
_entity_poly.pdbx_seq_one_letter_code
_entity_poly.pdbx_strand_id
1 'polypeptide(L)'
;MNSYPESRLPGPTAYNTALLLIRIAGSLPFLYHGSAILFGAFGGPGPQKFAAFMHAPAIIGYLVGLAQVAGGLAILLGIFTRIGAACIFVVMAGAVLLVHLPHGYDVSKGGMEFALAELFIAIAIIILGPGSYALGAGLPHPFHKL
;
A
#
# COMPACT_ATOMS: atom_id res chain seq x y z
N MET A 1 -41.24 19.89 -13.55
CA MET A 1 -40.33 18.75 -13.78
C MET A 1 -38.91 19.25 -13.54
N ASN A 2 -38.35 19.01 -12.35
CA ASN A 2 -36.94 19.30 -12.09
C ASN A 2 -36.13 18.07 -12.54
N SER A 3 -35.55 18.13 -13.73
CA SER A 3 -34.53 17.21 -14.17
C SER A 3 -33.25 17.50 -13.37
N TYR A 4 -33.00 16.73 -12.31
CA TYR A 4 -31.69 16.70 -11.70
C TYR A 4 -30.68 16.27 -12.78
N PRO A 5 -29.55 16.98 -12.96
CA PRO A 5 -28.53 16.55 -13.90
C PRO A 5 -28.00 15.19 -13.42
N GLU A 6 -28.03 14.19 -14.30
CA GLU A 6 -27.38 12.90 -14.02
C GLU A 6 -25.98 13.16 -13.45
N SER A 7 -25.68 12.56 -12.30
CA SER A 7 -24.37 12.64 -11.68
C SER A 7 -23.33 12.14 -12.68
N ARG A 8 -22.61 13.07 -13.35
CA ARG A 8 -21.59 12.71 -14.33
C ARG A 8 -20.40 12.09 -13.60
N LEU A 9 -20.44 10.78 -13.44
CA LEU A 9 -19.28 10.02 -13.04
C LEU A 9 -18.14 10.27 -14.04
N PRO A 10 -16.88 10.25 -13.58
CA PRO A 10 -15.74 10.36 -14.48
C PRO A 10 -15.82 9.32 -15.60
N GLY A 11 -15.47 9.71 -16.82
CA GLY A 11 -15.37 8.75 -17.93
C GLY A 11 -14.34 7.65 -17.61
N PRO A 12 -14.42 6.48 -18.29
CA PRO A 12 -13.57 5.32 -17.98
C PRO A 12 -12.08 5.65 -17.93
N THR A 13 -11.58 6.49 -18.84
CA THR A 13 -10.18 6.93 -18.85
C THR A 13 -9.81 7.67 -17.58
N ALA A 14 -10.59 8.69 -17.18
CA ALA A 14 -10.30 9.49 -15.99
C ALA A 14 -10.30 8.65 -14.70
N TYR A 15 -11.26 7.73 -14.58
CA TYR A 15 -11.34 6.79 -13.47
C TYR A 15 -10.08 5.89 -13.39
N ASN A 16 -9.67 5.30 -14.51
CA ASN A 16 -8.50 4.41 -14.54
C ASN A 16 -7.17 5.16 -14.37
N THR A 17 -7.08 6.41 -14.84
CA THR A 17 -5.94 7.28 -14.55
C THR A 17 -5.86 7.58 -13.05
N ALA A 18 -6.98 7.92 -12.41
CA ALA A 18 -7.00 8.16 -10.96
C ALA A 18 -6.57 6.91 -10.18
N LEU A 19 -7.05 5.72 -10.56
CA LEU A 19 -6.59 4.47 -9.97
C LEU A 19 -5.09 4.21 -10.16
N LEU A 20 -4.53 4.51 -11.34
CA LEU A 20 -3.09 4.38 -11.55
C LEU A 20 -2.30 5.32 -10.62
N LEU A 21 -2.73 6.57 -10.47
CA LEU A 21 -2.09 7.53 -9.55
C LEU A 21 -2.17 7.05 -8.09
N ILE A 22 -3.32 6.52 -7.66
CA ILE A 22 -3.50 5.94 -6.33
C ILE A 22 -2.59 4.73 -6.12
N ARG A 23 -2.43 3.85 -7.14
CA ARG A 23 -1.50 2.71 -7.07
C ARG A 23 -0.04 3.16 -6.97
N ILE A 24 0.35 4.20 -7.69
CA ILE A 24 1.71 4.77 -7.61
C ILE A 24 1.94 5.33 -6.19
N ALA A 25 1.02 6.17 -5.70
CA ALA A 25 1.10 6.73 -4.36
C ALA A 25 1.16 5.63 -3.28
N GLY A 26 0.25 4.65 -3.34
CA GLY A 26 0.19 3.53 -2.40
C GLY A 26 1.18 2.40 -2.65
N SER A 27 2.23 2.60 -3.45
CA SER A 27 3.29 1.61 -3.67
C SER A 27 4.69 2.15 -3.47
N LEU A 28 4.99 3.37 -3.94
CA LEU A 28 6.35 3.93 -3.86
C LEU A 28 6.92 3.98 -2.42
N PRO A 29 6.17 4.42 -1.40
CA PRO A 29 6.66 4.40 -0.01
C PRO A 29 7.05 3.00 0.45
N PHE A 30 6.28 1.98 0.07
CA PHE A 30 6.54 0.59 0.46
C PHE A 30 7.69 -0.05 -0.31
N LEU A 31 7.88 0.33 -1.57
CA LEU A 31 9.07 -0.09 -2.31
C LEU A 31 10.34 0.51 -1.69
N TYR A 32 10.29 1.77 -1.25
CA TYR A 32 11.40 2.42 -0.59
C TYR A 32 11.66 1.83 0.82
N HIS A 33 10.69 1.93 1.73
CA HIS A 33 10.81 1.48 3.12
C HIS A 33 10.91 -0.04 3.23
N GLY A 34 10.16 -0.78 2.42
CA GLY A 34 10.27 -2.23 2.34
C GLY A 34 11.66 -2.67 1.90
N SER A 35 12.28 -1.99 0.92
CA SER A 35 13.65 -2.31 0.52
C SER A 35 14.67 -1.97 1.61
N ALA A 36 14.46 -0.87 2.33
CA ALA A 36 15.27 -0.50 3.49
C ALA A 36 15.19 -1.55 4.62
N ILE A 37 14.00 -2.11 4.85
CA ILE A 37 13.77 -3.15 5.87
C ILE A 37 14.25 -4.52 5.39
N LEU A 38 13.96 -4.92 4.15
CA LEU A 38 14.22 -6.28 3.66
C LEU A 38 15.67 -6.48 3.25
N PHE A 39 16.29 -5.48 2.63
CA PHE A 39 17.61 -5.58 2.02
C PHE A 39 18.64 -4.66 2.67
N GLY A 40 18.25 -3.78 3.62
CA GLY A 40 19.13 -2.73 4.11
C GLY A 40 19.44 -1.66 3.06
N ALA A 41 18.62 -1.56 2.00
CA ALA A 41 18.81 -0.60 0.93
C ALA A 41 18.73 0.85 1.46
N PHE A 42 19.36 1.78 0.75
CA PHE A 42 19.36 3.21 1.11
C PHE A 42 19.89 3.51 2.53
N GLY A 43 20.76 2.65 3.07
CA GLY A 43 21.24 2.77 4.45
C GLY A 43 20.21 2.33 5.50
N GLY A 44 19.19 1.58 5.08
CA GLY A 44 18.11 1.07 5.92
C GLY A 44 18.56 0.07 6.99
N PRO A 45 17.67 -0.24 7.94
CA PRO A 45 18.01 -1.07 9.10
C PRO A 45 18.34 -2.52 8.72
N GLY A 46 17.79 -3.03 7.62
CA GLY A 46 17.74 -4.47 7.38
C GLY A 46 16.81 -5.18 8.37
N PRO A 47 16.53 -6.49 8.15
CA PRO A 47 15.41 -7.15 8.81
C PRO A 47 15.69 -7.39 10.29
N GLN A 48 16.94 -7.67 10.66
CA GLN A 48 17.34 -7.92 12.05
C GLN A 48 17.21 -6.66 12.91
N LYS A 49 17.73 -5.51 12.45
CA LYS A 49 17.67 -4.28 13.24
C LYS A 49 16.25 -3.74 13.31
N PHE A 50 15.46 -3.88 12.25
CA PHE A 50 14.04 -3.55 12.29
C PHE A 50 13.29 -4.41 13.31
N ALA A 51 13.50 -5.73 13.31
CA ALA A 51 12.87 -6.61 14.28
C ALA A 51 13.29 -6.28 15.72
N ALA A 52 14.57 -5.96 15.94
CA ALA A 52 15.07 -5.51 17.24
C ALA A 52 14.40 -4.20 17.71
N PHE A 53 14.24 -3.23 16.81
CA PHE A 53 13.49 -1.99 17.09
C PHE A 53 12.04 -2.26 17.50
N MET A 54 11.38 -3.22 16.84
CA MET A 54 10.02 -3.65 17.17
C MET A 54 9.94 -4.59 18.39
N HIS A 55 11.06 -4.88 19.07
CA HIS A 55 11.17 -5.89 20.12
C HIS A 55 10.57 -7.25 19.73
N ALA A 56 10.79 -7.64 18.47
CA ALA A 56 10.18 -8.80 17.84
C ALA A 56 11.24 -9.80 17.33
N PRO A 57 10.87 -11.08 17.11
CA PRO A 57 11.76 -12.05 16.46
C PRO A 57 12.16 -11.60 15.04
N ALA A 58 13.39 -11.95 14.62
CA ALA A 58 13.94 -11.54 13.33
C ALA A 58 13.04 -11.86 12.12
N ILE A 59 12.27 -12.95 12.19
CA ILE A 59 11.31 -13.33 11.14
C ILE A 59 10.27 -12.23 10.85
N ILE A 60 9.88 -11.44 11.87
CA ILE A 60 8.95 -10.33 11.68
C ILE A 60 9.53 -9.26 10.76
N GLY A 61 10.82 -8.93 10.90
CA GLY A 61 11.47 -7.97 10.00
C GLY A 61 11.50 -8.45 8.56
N TYR A 62 11.75 -9.73 8.33
CA TYR A 62 11.67 -10.33 6.99
C TYR A 62 10.26 -10.29 6.42
N LEU A 63 9.25 -10.68 7.21
CA LEU A 63 7.86 -10.70 6.78
C LEU A 63 7.34 -9.29 6.46
N VAL A 64 7.66 -8.29 7.30
CA VAL A 64 7.26 -6.89 7.09
C VAL A 64 7.95 -6.30 5.87
N GLY A 65 9.26 -6.55 5.70
CA GLY A 65 9.99 -6.11 4.51
C GLY A 65 9.45 -6.76 3.23
N LEU A 66 9.21 -8.07 3.26
CA LEU A 66 8.66 -8.81 2.13
C LEU A 66 7.25 -8.34 1.77
N ALA A 67 6.37 -8.17 2.76
CA ALA A 67 5.02 -7.67 2.56
C ALA A 67 5.01 -6.29 1.89
N GLN A 68 5.93 -5.40 2.28
CA GLN A 68 6.05 -4.07 1.68
C GLN A 68 6.59 -4.11 0.25
N VAL A 69 7.67 -4.85 -0.01
CA VAL A 69 8.26 -4.92 -1.36
C VAL A 69 7.34 -5.67 -2.31
N ALA A 70 6.92 -6.88 -1.96
CA ALA A 70 6.06 -7.69 -2.81
C ALA A 70 4.65 -7.08 -2.95
N GLY A 71 4.09 -6.55 -1.87
CA GLY A 71 2.80 -5.86 -1.88
C GLY A 71 2.84 -4.58 -2.71
N GLY A 72 3.89 -3.76 -2.54
CA GLY A 72 4.12 -2.55 -3.33
C GLY A 72 4.25 -2.86 -4.83
N LEU A 73 5.01 -3.91 -5.21
CA LEU A 73 5.12 -4.34 -6.61
C LEU A 73 3.79 -4.84 -7.16
N ALA A 74 3.05 -5.65 -6.40
CA ALA A 74 1.74 -6.17 -6.78
C ALA A 74 0.73 -5.04 -7.06
N ILE A 75 0.70 -4.04 -6.17
CA ILE A 75 -0.12 -2.84 -6.34
C ILE A 75 0.31 -2.05 -7.58
N LEU A 76 1.60 -1.71 -7.70
CA LEU A 76 2.12 -0.86 -8.77
C LEU A 76 1.86 -1.47 -10.15
N LEU A 77 2.18 -2.75 -10.31
CA LEU A 77 2.04 -3.46 -11.60
C LEU A 77 0.58 -3.80 -11.93
N GLY A 78 -0.33 -3.74 -10.96
CA GLY A 78 -1.70 -4.18 -11.18
C GLY A 78 -1.86 -5.70 -11.22
N ILE A 79 -0.98 -6.45 -10.53
CA ILE A 79 -0.97 -7.92 -10.51
C ILE A 79 -1.14 -8.37 -9.04
N PHE A 80 -2.16 -9.17 -8.74
CA PHE A 80 -2.51 -9.53 -7.35
C PHE A 80 -2.72 -8.29 -6.47
N THR A 81 -3.34 -7.24 -7.02
CA THR A 81 -3.41 -5.91 -6.41
C THR A 81 -4.17 -5.90 -5.10
N ARG A 82 -5.27 -6.65 -4.98
CA ARG A 82 -6.04 -6.75 -3.73
C ARG A 82 -5.26 -7.51 -2.67
N ILE A 83 -4.53 -8.56 -3.06
CA ILE A 83 -3.66 -9.31 -2.14
C ILE A 83 -2.52 -8.41 -1.65
N GLY A 84 -1.83 -7.72 -2.57
CA GLY A 84 -0.77 -6.77 -2.22
C GLY A 84 -1.26 -5.66 -1.31
N ALA A 85 -2.42 -5.07 -1.61
CA ALA A 85 -3.05 -4.04 -0.78
C ALA A 85 -3.48 -4.58 0.60
N ALA A 86 -3.93 -5.83 0.70
CA ALA A 86 -4.22 -6.46 1.99
C ALA A 86 -2.95 -6.64 2.84
N CYS A 87 -1.82 -7.02 2.22
CA CYS A 87 -0.53 -7.09 2.92
C CYS A 87 -0.10 -5.70 3.43
N ILE A 88 -0.20 -4.67 2.58
CA ILE A 88 0.09 -3.29 2.99
C ILE A 88 -0.84 -2.81 4.09
N PHE A 89 -2.13 -3.10 4.01
CA PHE A 89 -3.11 -2.78 5.06
C PHE A 89 -2.68 -3.33 6.42
N VAL A 90 -2.27 -4.60 6.49
CA VAL A 90 -1.81 -5.21 7.74
C VAL A 90 -0.54 -4.53 8.28
N VAL A 91 0.43 -4.23 7.40
CA VAL A 91 1.66 -3.52 7.79
C VAL A 91 1.34 -2.12 8.31
N MET A 92 0.44 -1.38 7.63
CA MET A 92 0.05 -0.03 8.04
C MET A 92 -0.79 -0.01 9.31
N ALA A 93 -1.67 -0.99 9.53
CA ALA A 93 -2.38 -1.12 10.79
C ALA A 93 -1.40 -1.31 11.95
N GLY A 94 -0.37 -2.15 11.78
CA GLY A 94 0.72 -2.32 12.74
C GLY A 94 1.52 -1.03 12.95
N ALA A 95 1.92 -0.34 11.87
CA ALA A 95 2.67 0.91 11.96
C ALA A 95 1.88 2.01 12.68
N VAL A 96 0.59 2.18 12.37
CA VAL A 96 -0.30 3.13 13.04
C VAL A 96 -0.37 2.81 14.53
N LEU A 97 -0.75 1.58 14.89
CA LEU A 97 -1.05 1.24 16.29
C LEU A 97 0.21 1.13 17.17
N LEU A 98 1.30 0.60 16.63
CA LEU A 98 2.47 0.22 17.43
C LEU A 98 3.61 1.25 17.36
N VAL A 99 3.70 2.03 16.28
CA VAL A 99 4.82 2.96 16.07
C VAL A 99 4.37 4.41 16.19
N HIS A 100 3.29 4.78 15.51
CA HIS A 100 2.97 6.19 15.32
C HIS A 100 1.90 6.74 16.29
N LEU A 101 0.93 5.93 16.71
CA LEU A 101 -0.14 6.35 17.63
C LEU A 101 0.37 6.99 18.93
N PRO A 102 1.45 6.50 19.59
CA PRO A 102 2.00 7.15 20.78
C PRO A 102 2.49 8.59 20.56
N HIS A 103 2.80 8.96 19.31
CA HIS A 103 3.30 10.28 18.91
C HIS A 103 2.17 11.23 18.48
N GLY A 104 0.91 10.79 18.51
CA GLY A 104 -0.24 11.58 18.07
C GLY A 104 -0.38 11.65 16.55
N TYR A 105 -1.04 12.69 16.03
CA TYR A 105 -1.34 12.82 14.60
C TYR A 105 -0.18 13.41 13.78
N ASP A 106 0.45 14.47 14.28
CA ASP A 106 1.42 15.32 13.57
C ASP A 106 2.66 14.57 13.06
N VAL A 107 2.78 14.44 11.74
CA VAL A 107 3.90 13.72 11.10
C VAL A 107 5.27 14.30 11.44
N SER A 108 5.38 15.62 11.71
CA SER A 108 6.64 16.26 12.08
C SER A 108 7.18 15.79 13.43
N LYS A 109 6.32 15.20 14.26
CA LYS A 109 6.64 14.60 15.56
C LYS A 109 6.75 13.07 15.50
N GLY A 110 6.74 12.49 14.30
CA GLY A 110 6.66 11.05 14.10
C GLY A 110 5.24 10.48 14.28
N GLY A 111 4.21 11.32 14.22
CA GLY A 111 2.81 10.95 14.34
C GLY A 111 2.25 10.14 13.16
N MET A 112 0.99 9.73 13.31
CA MET A 112 0.33 8.73 12.45
C MET A 112 -0.31 9.27 11.18
N GLU A 113 -0.27 10.58 10.91
CA GLU A 113 -0.91 11.22 9.74
C GLU A 113 -0.60 10.50 8.43
N PHE A 114 0.68 10.28 8.12
CA PHE A 114 1.07 9.62 6.87
C PHE A 114 0.72 8.11 6.88
N ALA A 115 0.97 7.41 7.98
CA ALA A 115 0.66 5.99 8.11
C ALA A 115 -0.86 5.71 7.98
N LEU A 116 -1.70 6.61 8.49
CA LEU A 116 -3.15 6.56 8.31
C LEU A 116 -3.57 6.82 6.86
N ALA A 117 -2.97 7.82 6.20
CA ALA A 117 -3.27 8.11 4.81
C ALA A 117 -3.00 6.87 3.93
N GLU A 118 -1.84 6.25 4.12
CA GLU A 118 -1.44 5.03 3.43
C GLU A 118 -2.34 3.82 3.77
N LEU A 119 -2.79 3.70 5.03
CA LEU A 119 -3.77 2.68 5.43
C LEU A 119 -5.08 2.82 4.64
N PHE A 120 -5.61 4.04 4.50
CA PHE A 120 -6.84 4.30 3.75
C PHE A 120 -6.66 4.16 2.24
N ILE A 121 -5.48 4.50 1.70
CA ILE A 121 -5.14 4.22 0.31
C ILE A 121 -5.17 2.71 0.04
N ALA A 122 -4.57 1.91 0.94
CA ALA A 122 -4.62 0.45 0.82
C ALA A 122 -6.07 -0.08 0.84
N ILE A 123 -6.92 0.42 1.74
CA ILE A 123 -8.36 0.06 1.78
C ILE A 123 -9.05 0.43 0.46
N ALA A 124 -8.80 1.63 -0.06
CA ALA A 124 -9.38 2.08 -1.32
C ALA A 124 -8.98 1.16 -2.48
N ILE A 125 -7.70 0.75 -2.54
CA ILE A 125 -7.21 -0.19 -3.56
C ILE A 125 -7.83 -1.58 -3.38
N ILE A 126 -8.00 -2.07 -2.15
CA ILE A 126 -8.71 -3.34 -1.88
C ILE A 126 -10.12 -3.29 -2.43
N ILE A 127 -10.84 -2.17 -2.31
CA ILE A 127 -12.22 -2.01 -2.79
C ILE A 127 -12.25 -1.92 -4.32
N LEU A 128 -11.46 -1.00 -4.88
CA LEU A 128 -11.51 -0.60 -6.30
C LEU A 128 -10.84 -1.62 -7.22
N GLY A 129 -9.77 -2.28 -6.75
CA GLY A 129 -8.97 -3.22 -7.53
C GLY A 129 -7.98 -2.55 -8.50
N PRO A 130 -7.49 -3.30 -9.51
CA PRO A 130 -6.31 -2.92 -10.29
C PRO A 130 -6.55 -1.88 -11.41
N GLY A 131 -7.78 -1.73 -11.90
CA GLY A 131 -8.10 -0.85 -13.03
C GLY A 131 -7.60 -1.36 -14.39
N SER A 132 -7.87 -0.62 -15.47
CA SER A 132 -7.55 -1.02 -16.85
C SER A 132 -6.08 -0.84 -17.23
N TYR A 133 -5.33 -0.01 -16.52
CA TYR A 133 -3.88 0.17 -16.70
C TYR A 133 -3.06 -0.84 -15.87
N ALA A 134 -3.63 -2.01 -15.61
CA ALA A 134 -2.97 -3.10 -14.92
C ALA A 134 -2.25 -4.01 -15.92
N LEU A 135 -1.05 -4.46 -15.60
CA LEU A 135 -0.27 -5.36 -16.47
C LEU A 135 -0.73 -6.82 -16.35
N GLY A 136 -1.68 -7.12 -15.48
CA GLY A 136 -2.22 -8.46 -15.22
C GLY A 136 -3.14 -9.03 -16.30
N ALA A 137 -3.27 -8.39 -17.47
CA ALA A 137 -4.13 -8.85 -18.57
C ALA A 137 -3.76 -10.26 -19.12
N GLY A 138 -2.57 -10.77 -18.79
CA GLY A 138 -2.11 -12.12 -19.16
C GLY A 138 -2.30 -13.19 -18.07
N LEU A 139 -2.90 -12.86 -16.93
CA LEU A 139 -3.17 -13.86 -15.87
C LEU A 139 -4.31 -14.81 -16.27
N PRO A 140 -4.36 -16.04 -15.73
CA PRO A 140 -5.53 -16.89 -15.90
C PRO A 140 -6.79 -16.21 -15.33
N HIS A 141 -7.95 -16.44 -15.95
CA HIS A 141 -9.24 -15.85 -15.58
C HIS A 141 -9.55 -15.76 -14.05
N PRO A 142 -9.26 -16.78 -13.20
CA PRO A 142 -9.51 -16.66 -11.76
C PRO A 142 -8.71 -15.54 -11.06
N PHE A 143 -7.60 -15.08 -11.65
CA PHE A 143 -6.69 -14.11 -11.03
C PHE A 143 -6.85 -12.68 -11.55
N HIS A 144 -7.71 -12.43 -12.54
CA HIS A 144 -7.95 -11.07 -13.08
C HIS A 144 -8.49 -10.08 -12.05
N LYS A 145 -9.15 -10.57 -11.00
CA LYS A 145 -9.80 -9.73 -9.98
C LYS A 145 -8.98 -9.60 -8.69
N LEU A 146 -7.88 -10.35 -8.58
CA LEU A 146 -7.06 -10.44 -7.38
C LEU A 146 -5.97 -9.38 -7.32
#